data_AF-A0A969R425-F1
#
_entry.id   AF-A0A969R425-F1
#
_cell.length_a   1.000
_cell.length_b   1.000
_cell.length_c   1.000
_cell.angle_alpha   90.00
_cell.angle_beta   90.00
_cell.angle_gamma   90.00
#
_symmetry.space_group_name_H-M   'P 1'
#
loop_
_entity.id
_entity.type
_entity.pdbx_description
1 polymer ?
#
loop_
_entity_poly.entity_id
_entity_poly.type
_entity_poly.pdbx_seq_one_letter_code
_entity_poly.pdbx_strand_id
1 'polypeptide(L)' 'MAENAPGSYGILYVHDDEDSKRGYDFTNEFRVWKLCRGILIEQQDPFLSPCIPIVEDPYNSNRDD' A
#
# COMPACT_ATOMS: atom_id res chain seq x y z
N MET A 1 -6.23 9.07 -15.83
CA MET A 1 -6.33 7.58 -16.03
C MET A 1 -7.64 7.02 -15.48
N ALA A 2 -8.04 7.34 -14.25
CA ALA A 2 -9.34 6.92 -13.71
C ALA A 2 -10.54 7.53 -14.48
N GLU A 3 -10.40 8.76 -14.99
CA GLU A 3 -11.39 9.44 -15.85
C GLU A 3 -11.72 8.70 -17.15
N ASN A 4 -10.80 7.85 -17.64
CA ASN A 4 -10.97 7.09 -18.89
C ASN A 4 -11.83 5.84 -18.68
N ALA A 5 -12.18 5.51 -17.43
CA ALA A 5 -12.97 4.34 -17.08
C ALA A 5 -13.97 4.68 -15.95
N PRO A 6 -14.98 5.54 -16.20
CA PRO A 6 -15.89 6.07 -15.18
C PRO A 6 -16.80 5.02 -14.53
N GLY A 7 -16.86 3.80 -15.08
CA GLY A 7 -17.57 2.66 -14.49
C GLY A 7 -16.68 1.70 -13.69
N SER A 8 -15.37 1.93 -13.65
CA SER A 8 -14.43 1.00 -13.03
C SER A 8 -14.40 1.14 -11.51
N TYR A 9 -14.18 0.00 -10.87
CA TYR A 9 -13.93 -0.13 -9.44
C TYR A 9 -12.63 -0.89 -9.23
N GLY A 10 -11.87 -0.52 -8.20
CA GLY A 10 -10.60 -1.17 -7.91
C GLY A 10 -10.05 -0.75 -6.58
N ILE A 11 -9.16 -1.59 -6.05
CA ILE A 11 -8.36 -1.32 -4.86
C ILE A 11 -6.92 -1.66 -5.22
N LEU A 12 -6.00 -0.76 -4.94
CA LEU A 12 -4.57 -0.96 -5.13
C LEU A 12 -3.86 -0.69 -3.81
N TYR A 13 -3.14 -1.70 -3.31
CA TYR A 13 -2.24 -1.57 -2.17
C TYR A 13 -0.84 -1.22 -2.70
N VAL A 14 -0.22 -0.20 -2.11
CA VAL A 14 1.13 0.24 -2.47
C VAL A 14 1.94 0.34 -1.17
N HIS A 15 3.07 -0.36 -1.12
CA HIS A 15 4.07 -0.25 -0.06
C HIS A 15 5.35 0.33 -0.67
N ASP A 16 5.95 1.28 0.04
CA ASP A 16 7.17 1.99 -0.35
C ASP A 16 8.04 2.17 0.89
N ASP A 17 9.00 1.25 1.07
CA ASP A 17 9.85 1.19 2.27
C ASP A 17 10.82 2.37 2.42
N GLU A 18 10.97 3.19 1.37
CA GLU A 18 11.83 4.39 1.38
C GLU A 18 11.05 5.68 1.72
N ASP A 19 9.74 5.61 1.95
CA ASP A 19 8.85 6.77 2.10
C ASP A 19 8.88 7.41 3.50
N SER A 20 10.03 7.99 3.83
CA SER A 20 10.31 8.68 5.10
C SER A 20 10.17 10.20 5.03
N LYS A 21 9.83 10.76 3.84
CA LYS A 21 10.00 12.20 3.56
C LYS A 21 8.71 12.98 3.36
N ARG A 22 7.54 12.35 3.42
CA ARG A 22 6.24 12.97 3.10
C ARG A 22 5.53 13.60 4.31
N GLY A 23 6.23 13.80 5.43
CA GLY A 23 5.69 14.44 6.66
C GLY A 23 5.16 13.46 7.70
N TYR A 24 5.07 12.18 7.35
CA TYR A 24 4.87 11.03 8.22
C TYR A 24 5.76 9.90 7.69
N ASP A 25 6.17 8.98 8.55
CA ASP A 25 7.03 7.86 8.19
C ASP A 25 6.16 6.69 7.69
N PHE A 26 6.12 6.48 6.38
CA PHE A 26 5.31 5.44 5.73
C PHE A 26 6.12 4.21 5.32
N THR A 27 7.38 4.13 5.76
CA THR A 27 8.32 3.06 5.42
C THR A 27 7.75 1.67 5.74
N ASN A 28 7.04 1.51 6.85
CA ASN A 28 6.44 0.22 7.24
C ASN A 28 4.91 0.18 7.12
N GLU A 29 4.31 0.94 6.20
CA GLU A 29 2.87 0.99 5.99
C GLU A 29 2.47 0.84 4.51
N PHE A 30 1.37 0.15 4.27
CA PHE A 30 0.70 0.17 2.97
C PHE A 30 -0.20 1.40 2.87
N ARG A 31 -0.32 1.92 1.64
CA ARG A 31 -1.34 2.88 1.25
C ARG A 31 -2.34 2.23 0.31
N VAL A 32 -3.60 2.57 0.49
CA VAL A 32 -4.70 2.01 -0.29
C VAL A 32 -5.25 3.08 -1.21
N TRP A 33 -5.18 2.81 -2.50
CA TRP A 33 -5.85 3.59 -3.52
C TRP A 33 -7.18 2.94 -3.88
N LYS A 34 -8.29 3.61 -3.58
CA LYS A 34 -9.63 3.17 -3.93
C LYS A 34 -10.08 3.88 -5.20
N LEU A 35 -10.42 3.11 -6.21
CA LEU A 35 -11.06 3.58 -7.44
C LEU A 35 -12.56 3.33 -7.34
N CYS A 36 -13.34 4.40 -7.34
CA CYS A 36 -14.80 4.35 -7.34
C CYS A 36 -15.32 5.25 -8.47
N ARG A 37 -15.88 4.65 -9.52
CA ARG A 37 -16.49 5.38 -10.65
C ARG A 37 -15.56 6.40 -11.30
N GLY A 38 -14.31 6.02 -11.52
CA GLY A 38 -13.30 6.91 -12.10
C GLY A 38 -12.71 7.94 -11.13
N ILE A 39 -13.04 7.87 -9.85
CA ILE A 39 -12.43 8.70 -8.79
C ILE A 39 -11.44 7.84 -8.02
N LEU A 40 -10.20 8.29 -7.94
CA LEU A 40 -9.12 7.61 -7.23
C LEU A 40 -8.82 8.37 -5.91
N ILE A 41 -8.88 7.68 -4.78
CA ILE A 41 -8.68 8.26 -3.44
C ILE A 41 -7.64 7.44 -2.69
N GLU A 42 -6.59 8.10 -2.18
CA GLU A 42 -5.62 7.50 -1.27
C GLU A 42 -6.17 7.46 0.17
N GLN A 43 -5.98 6.34 0.86
CA GLN A 43 -6.36 6.12 2.25
C GLN A 43 -5.28 5.29 2.95
N GLN A 44 -5.21 5.38 4.28
CA GLN A 44 -4.37 4.49 5.08
C GLN A 44 -4.91 3.06 4.99
N ASP A 45 -4.00 2.09 4.95
CA ASP A 45 -4.35 0.68 4.98
C ASP A 45 -4.74 0.20 6.39
N PRO A 46 -5.89 -0.50 6.52
CA PRO A 46 -6.29 -1.10 7.78
C PRO A 46 -5.99 -2.61 7.90
N PHE A 47 -5.43 -3.28 6.87
CA PHE A 47 -5.36 -4.75 6.81
C PHE A 47 -3.96 -5.34 6.65
N LEU A 48 -3.08 -4.72 5.89
CA LEU A 48 -1.75 -5.22 5.52
C LEU A 48 -0.61 -4.51 6.28
N SER A 49 -0.93 -3.50 7.07
CA SER A 49 0.00 -2.67 7.83
C SER A 49 -0.05 -3.05 9.32
N PRO A 50 1.11 -3.14 10.00
CA PRO A 50 2.46 -2.97 9.45
C PRO A 50 2.87 -4.14 8.53
N CYS A 51 3.73 -3.85 7.55
CA CYS A 51 4.16 -4.85 6.54
C CYS A 51 4.75 -6.12 7.20
N ILE A 52 5.43 -5.95 8.33
CA ILE A 52 5.88 -7.04 9.21
C ILE A 52 5.15 -6.91 10.55
N PRO A 53 4.51 -7.96 11.12
CA PRO A 53 4.55 -9.39 10.78
C PRO A 53 3.38 -9.89 9.92
N ILE A 54 2.54 -9.00 9.39
CA ILE A 54 1.27 -9.38 8.77
C ILE A 54 1.47 -9.92 7.35
N VAL A 55 2.42 -9.35 6.60
CA VAL A 55 2.64 -9.67 5.18
C VAL A 55 3.92 -10.45 4.98
N GLU A 56 5.02 -10.04 5.61
CA GLU A 56 6.33 -10.67 5.47
C GLU A 56 6.84 -11.27 6.78
N ASP A 57 7.59 -12.36 6.67
CA ASP A 57 8.36 -12.92 7.77
C ASP A 57 9.51 -11.96 8.15
N PRO A 58 9.89 -11.86 9.43
CA PRO A 58 11.09 -11.13 9.81
C PRO A 58 12.32 -11.72 9.08
N TYR A 59 13.22 -10.83 8.67
CA TYR A 59 14.46 -11.22 8.03
C TYR A 59 15.19 -12.26 8.88
N ASN A 60 15.48 -13.42 8.26
CA ASN A 60 16.20 -14.49 8.90
C ASN A 60 17.46 -14.77 8.11
N SER A 61 18.62 -14.37 8.64
CA SER A 61 19.92 -14.56 7.97
C SER A 61 20.33 -16.02 7.78
N ASN A 62 19.55 -16.96 8.32
CA ASN A 62 19.76 -18.40 8.18
C ASN A 62 18.77 -19.05 7.19
N ARG A 63 17.89 -18.27 6.54
CA ARG A 63 17.10 -18.72 5.39
C ARG A 63 17.94 -18.51 4.13
N ASP A 64 18.20 -19.60 3.42
CA ASP A 64 18.82 -19.62 2.09
C ASP A 64 17.66 -19.43 1.09
N ASP A 65 17.31 -18.17 0.78
CA ASP A 65 16.41 -17.82 -0.33
C ASP A 65 17.24 -17.27 -1.50
#